data_AF-A0A1H7WVJ1-F1
#
_entry.id   AF-A0A1H7WVJ1-F1
#
_cell.length_a   1.000
_cell.length_b   1.000
_cell.length_c   1.000
_cell.angle_alpha   90.00
_cell.angle_beta   90.00
_cell.angle_gamma   90.00
#
_symmetry.space_group_name_H-M   'P 1'
#
loop_
_entity.id
_entity.type
_entity.pdbx_description
1 polymer ?
#
loop_
_entity_poly.entity_id
_entity_poly.type
_entity_poly.pdbx_seq_one_letter_code
_entity_poly.pdbx_strand_id
1 'polypeptide(L)'
;MSDQGMMKKQILDMVSEYAKKYHTKSDEFHEGDRIPYASRVYDENEMVNLVDSALEFWLTSGRYTDEFEKKLSEYLGVKFCSLVNSGSSANLAAFMALTSPLLGERRVRRGNEVITVAAGFPTTVAPIIQYGAVPVFVDVNIPEYNIDVSRLDEALSEKTKAVMIAHTLGNPFDLSAVKSFCEKNNLWLVEDNCDALGSRYSIEGRMRFTGTIGDLGTSSFYPPHHMTMGEGGAVYTDNPLLHKIVRSMRDWGRDCVCPSGKDNMCGHRFDGQYGELPKGYDHKYVYSHFGYNLKATDLQAAIGCAQLEKFPGFVEKRKHNFEYLTKLLVEGGAEEKLILPIATKNSDPSWFGYLMTCKEGVDRNKVVQFVEERGVQTRMLFAGNLTKHPCFDEMRTTGDGYRVAGSLTNTDRIMQDSFWVGLYPGMTDEKLTYMAKVILQAVL
;
A
#
# COMPACT_ATOMS: atom_id res chain seq x y z
N MET A 1 15.85 6.34 -39.18
CA MET A 1 15.41 7.05 -37.96
C MET A 1 15.18 8.51 -38.36
N SER A 2 14.10 9.17 -37.91
CA SER A 2 13.91 10.60 -38.20
C SER A 2 14.96 11.44 -37.47
N ASP A 3 15.20 12.68 -37.92
CA ASP A 3 16.12 13.62 -37.26
C ASP A 3 15.74 13.83 -35.77
N GLN A 4 14.45 14.04 -35.51
CA GLN A 4 13.89 14.07 -34.15
C GLN A 4 14.18 12.80 -33.35
N GLY A 5 14.10 11.61 -33.97
CA GLY A 5 14.40 10.34 -33.32
C GLY A 5 15.88 10.19 -32.96
N MET A 6 16.78 10.70 -33.81
CA MET A 6 18.22 10.72 -33.54
C MET A 6 18.58 11.67 -32.40
N MET A 7 18.03 12.89 -32.39
CA MET A 7 18.22 13.85 -31.29
C MET A 7 17.69 13.31 -29.96
N LYS A 8 16.49 12.71 -29.98
CA LYS A 8 15.90 12.06 -28.80
C LYS A 8 16.83 10.99 -28.26
N LYS A 9 17.33 10.09 -29.11
CA LYS A 9 18.28 9.03 -28.70
C LYS A 9 19.54 9.61 -28.06
N GLN A 10 20.14 10.67 -28.65
CA GLN A 10 21.32 11.31 -28.08
C GLN A 10 21.06 11.87 -26.67
N ILE A 11 19.90 12.51 -26.44
CA ILE A 11 19.53 13.01 -25.12
C ILE A 11 19.42 11.85 -24.11
N LEU A 12 18.75 10.77 -24.48
CA LEU A 12 18.59 9.60 -23.60
C LEU A 12 19.92 8.91 -23.30
N ASP A 13 20.82 8.80 -24.29
CA ASP A 13 22.16 8.26 -24.10
C ASP A 13 22.95 9.12 -23.08
N MET A 14 22.90 10.46 -23.20
CA MET A 14 23.53 11.39 -22.25
C MET A 14 22.93 11.30 -20.84
N VAL A 15 21.61 11.11 -20.71
CA VAL A 15 20.96 10.91 -19.40
C VAL A 15 21.43 9.61 -18.75
N SER A 16 21.55 8.54 -19.52
CA SER A 16 22.09 7.26 -19.03
C SER A 16 23.52 7.42 -18.53
N GLU A 17 24.39 8.08 -19.29
CA GLU A 17 25.78 8.35 -18.86
C GLU A 17 25.84 9.20 -17.59
N TYR A 18 24.99 10.24 -17.50
CA TYR A 18 24.89 11.08 -16.31
C TYR A 18 24.46 10.28 -15.08
N ALA A 19 23.42 9.45 -15.20
CA ALA A 19 22.92 8.62 -14.12
C ALA A 19 24.01 7.64 -13.62
N LYS A 20 24.69 6.94 -14.55
CA LYS A 20 25.78 6.00 -14.20
C LYS A 20 26.93 6.68 -13.47
N LYS A 21 27.27 7.91 -13.87
CA LYS A 21 28.40 8.65 -13.29
C LYS A 21 28.09 9.31 -11.94
N TYR A 22 26.87 9.81 -11.74
CA TYR A 22 26.54 10.68 -10.60
C TYR A 22 25.49 10.11 -9.64
N HIS A 23 24.75 9.07 -10.04
CA HIS A 23 23.68 8.46 -9.23
C HIS A 23 23.99 7.05 -8.75
N THR A 24 25.00 6.38 -9.31
CA THR A 24 25.54 5.13 -8.75
C THR A 24 26.20 5.44 -7.40
N LYS A 25 25.61 4.94 -6.31
CA LYS A 25 26.19 5.10 -4.97
C LYS A 25 27.22 4.01 -4.71
N SER A 26 28.25 4.34 -3.93
CA SER A 26 29.12 3.33 -3.32
C SER A 26 28.31 2.53 -2.29
N ASP A 27 28.53 1.21 -2.27
CA ASP A 27 28.00 0.33 -1.23
C ASP A 27 28.87 0.33 0.04
N GLU A 28 29.98 1.07 0.04
CA GLU A 28 30.89 1.22 1.17
C GLU A 28 30.15 1.78 2.40
N PHE A 29 30.33 1.10 3.52
CA PHE A 29 29.71 1.42 4.79
C PHE A 29 30.78 1.48 5.88
N HIS A 30 30.74 2.54 6.70
CA HIS A 30 31.55 2.68 7.89
C HIS A 30 30.66 2.65 9.14
N GLU A 31 31.14 2.06 10.24
CA GLU A 31 30.40 2.07 11.50
C GLU A 31 30.06 3.51 11.92
N GLY A 32 28.78 3.75 12.23
CA GLY A 32 28.25 5.08 12.55
C GLY A 32 27.66 5.84 11.36
N ASP A 33 27.85 5.35 10.13
CA ASP A 33 27.13 5.88 8.97
C ASP A 33 25.62 5.70 9.16
N ARG A 34 24.86 6.66 8.63
CA ARG A 34 23.41 6.64 8.73
C ARG A 34 22.83 5.48 7.91
N ILE A 35 22.11 4.59 8.59
CA ILE A 35 21.32 3.50 8.02
C ILE A 35 19.84 3.91 8.02
N PRO A 36 19.29 4.38 6.88
CA PRO A 36 17.89 4.80 6.82
C PRO A 36 16.94 3.58 6.87
N TYR A 37 15.74 3.73 7.42
CA TYR A 37 14.77 2.63 7.44
C TYR A 37 14.31 2.23 6.03
N ALA A 38 14.35 3.16 5.07
CA ALA A 38 14.03 2.91 3.68
C ALA A 38 14.72 3.94 2.77
N SER A 39 14.94 3.57 1.51
CA SER A 39 15.38 4.46 0.45
C SER A 39 14.94 3.94 -0.91
N ARG A 40 14.86 4.86 -1.89
CA ARG A 40 14.73 4.52 -3.30
C ARG A 40 15.96 3.75 -3.79
N VAL A 41 15.74 2.69 -4.54
CA VAL A 41 16.76 1.90 -5.25
C VAL A 41 16.40 1.98 -6.74
N TYR A 42 17.28 2.59 -7.54
CA TYR A 42 17.04 2.90 -8.95
C TYR A 42 18.37 2.90 -9.71
N ASP A 43 18.30 2.82 -11.03
CA ASP A 43 19.44 2.92 -11.94
C ASP A 43 19.14 3.97 -13.02
N GLU A 44 19.89 3.95 -14.12
CA GLU A 44 19.67 4.88 -15.22
C GLU A 44 18.28 4.78 -15.85
N ASN A 45 17.62 3.62 -15.81
CA ASN A 45 16.41 3.35 -16.57
C ASN A 45 15.23 4.20 -16.07
N GLU A 46 15.11 4.45 -14.76
CA GLU A 46 14.11 5.37 -14.22
C GLU A 46 14.28 6.78 -14.79
N MET A 47 15.52 7.27 -14.84
CA MET A 47 15.83 8.62 -15.32
C MET A 47 15.63 8.72 -16.84
N VAL A 48 16.06 7.71 -17.59
CA VAL A 48 15.87 7.61 -19.03
C VAL A 48 14.38 7.59 -19.37
N ASN A 49 13.58 6.74 -18.72
CA ASN A 49 12.14 6.68 -18.95
C ASN A 49 11.45 8.01 -18.60
N LEU A 50 11.85 8.66 -17.50
CA LEU A 50 11.31 9.95 -17.11
C LEU A 50 11.58 11.03 -18.18
N VAL A 51 12.81 11.11 -18.68
CA VAL A 51 13.16 12.06 -19.76
C VAL A 51 12.48 11.69 -21.07
N ASP A 52 12.35 10.40 -21.37
CA ASP A 52 11.65 9.88 -22.55
C ASP A 52 10.18 10.33 -22.57
N SER A 53 9.49 10.25 -21.42
CA SER A 53 8.14 10.78 -21.22
C SER A 53 8.09 12.31 -21.30
N ALA A 54 9.06 13.01 -20.69
CA ALA A 54 9.13 14.46 -20.72
C ALA A 54 9.32 15.02 -22.14
N LEU A 55 10.15 14.37 -22.98
CA LEU A 55 10.37 14.77 -24.37
C LEU A 55 9.13 14.55 -25.26
N GLU A 56 8.29 13.58 -24.93
CA GLU A 56 6.99 13.39 -25.59
C GLU A 56 5.97 14.47 -25.18
N PHE A 57 6.09 14.98 -23.96
CA PHE A 57 5.30 16.10 -23.44
C PHE A 57 3.78 15.89 -23.47
N TRP A 58 3.33 14.62 -23.32
CA TRP A 58 1.91 14.27 -23.17
C TRP A 58 1.37 14.62 -21.76
N LEU A 59 2.25 14.60 -20.74
CA LEU A 59 2.04 15.01 -19.34
C LEU A 59 1.04 14.17 -18.54
N THR A 60 -0.21 14.07 -19.01
CA THR A 60 -1.28 13.29 -18.38
C THR A 60 -1.10 11.79 -18.61
N SER A 61 -1.93 10.93 -18.02
CA SER A 61 -1.88 9.49 -18.27
C SER A 61 -1.88 9.17 -19.78
N GLY A 62 -0.90 8.40 -20.23
CA GLY A 62 -0.63 8.07 -21.63
C GLY A 62 0.01 6.69 -21.76
N ARG A 63 1.02 6.56 -22.63
CA ARG A 63 1.58 5.24 -22.98
C ARG A 63 2.23 4.54 -21.79
N TYR A 64 2.94 5.26 -20.92
CA TYR A 64 3.61 4.64 -19.79
C TYR A 64 2.59 4.22 -18.73
N THR A 65 1.48 4.97 -18.60
CA THR A 65 0.37 4.57 -17.75
C THR A 65 -0.28 3.28 -18.24
N ASP A 66 -0.57 3.17 -19.54
CA ASP A 66 -1.13 1.96 -20.14
C ASP A 66 -0.16 0.76 -20.01
N GLU A 67 1.13 0.99 -20.23
CA GLU A 67 2.19 -0.02 -20.06
C GLU A 67 2.29 -0.48 -18.60
N PHE A 68 2.30 0.45 -17.65
CA PHE A 68 2.39 0.16 -16.22
C PHE A 68 1.16 -0.60 -15.72
N GLU A 69 -0.06 -0.13 -16.03
CA GLU A 69 -1.32 -0.79 -15.66
C GLU A 69 -1.31 -2.24 -16.17
N LYS A 70 -0.89 -2.46 -17.43
CA LYS A 70 -0.76 -3.78 -18.03
C LYS A 70 0.28 -4.64 -17.30
N LYS A 71 1.54 -4.20 -17.20
CA LYS A 71 2.62 -5.01 -16.62
C LYS A 71 2.36 -5.34 -15.14
N LEU A 72 1.81 -4.40 -14.37
CA LEU A 72 1.48 -4.67 -12.96
C LEU A 72 0.33 -5.69 -12.85
N SER A 73 -0.68 -5.60 -13.73
CA SER A 73 -1.77 -6.59 -13.76
C SER A 73 -1.28 -7.98 -14.14
N GLU A 74 -0.34 -8.09 -15.08
CA GLU A 74 0.32 -9.34 -15.48
C GLU A 74 1.17 -9.92 -14.34
N TYR A 75 1.95 -9.08 -13.65
CA TYR A 75 2.75 -9.49 -12.50
C TYR A 75 1.87 -10.06 -11.36
N LEU A 76 0.78 -9.36 -11.02
CA LEU A 76 -0.13 -9.77 -9.95
C LEU A 76 -1.09 -10.91 -10.38
N GLY A 77 -1.27 -11.14 -11.67
CA GLY A 77 -2.22 -12.11 -12.21
C GLY A 77 -3.68 -11.69 -12.06
N VAL A 78 -3.97 -10.39 -12.18
CA VAL A 78 -5.32 -9.79 -12.07
C VAL A 78 -5.75 -9.18 -13.40
N LYS A 79 -7.06 -9.09 -13.66
CA LYS A 79 -7.59 -8.58 -14.94
C LYS A 79 -7.49 -7.07 -15.10
N PHE A 80 -7.66 -6.32 -14.02
CA PHE A 80 -7.76 -4.87 -14.09
C PHE A 80 -6.87 -4.18 -13.07
N CYS A 81 -6.13 -3.17 -13.54
CA CYS A 81 -5.34 -2.25 -12.73
C CYS A 81 -5.75 -0.81 -13.08
N SER A 82 -5.74 0.09 -12.10
CA SER A 82 -6.06 1.51 -12.25
C SER A 82 -5.04 2.32 -11.49
N LEU A 83 -4.13 2.96 -12.22
CA LEU A 83 -3.09 3.81 -11.64
C LEU A 83 -3.72 5.09 -11.07
N VAL A 84 -3.26 5.47 -9.88
CA VAL A 84 -3.64 6.68 -9.15
C VAL A 84 -2.42 7.39 -8.59
N ASN A 85 -2.59 8.61 -8.08
CA ASN A 85 -1.48 9.48 -7.67
C ASN A 85 -0.85 9.14 -6.30
N SER A 86 -1.43 8.25 -5.48
CA SER A 86 -0.85 7.80 -4.20
C SER A 86 -1.52 6.50 -3.71
N GLY A 87 -0.89 5.80 -2.75
CA GLY A 87 -1.54 4.68 -2.05
C GLY A 87 -2.77 5.09 -1.25
N SER A 88 -2.74 6.28 -0.63
CA SER A 88 -3.90 6.83 0.09
C SER A 88 -5.09 7.09 -0.86
N SER A 89 -4.82 7.58 -2.06
CA SER A 89 -5.82 7.73 -3.12
C SER A 89 -6.33 6.38 -3.63
N ALA A 90 -5.50 5.35 -3.62
CA ALA A 90 -5.92 3.99 -3.97
C ALA A 90 -6.91 3.45 -2.94
N ASN A 91 -6.61 3.59 -1.65
CA ASN A 91 -7.53 3.24 -0.56
C ASN A 91 -8.85 4.03 -0.65
N LEU A 92 -8.76 5.34 -0.91
CA LEU A 92 -9.94 6.19 -1.12
C LEU A 92 -10.79 5.69 -2.29
N ALA A 93 -10.19 5.46 -3.46
CA ALA A 93 -10.92 5.02 -4.65
C ALA A 93 -11.51 3.61 -4.48
N ALA A 94 -10.78 2.68 -3.85
CA ALA A 94 -11.25 1.34 -3.57
C ALA A 94 -12.46 1.36 -2.62
N PHE A 95 -12.37 2.08 -1.50
CA PHE A 95 -13.47 2.22 -0.56
C PHE A 95 -14.68 2.93 -1.19
N MET A 96 -14.47 4.07 -1.86
CA MET A 96 -15.55 4.84 -2.49
C MET A 96 -16.24 4.03 -3.58
N ALA A 97 -15.55 3.13 -4.28
CA ALA A 97 -16.18 2.23 -5.24
C ALA A 97 -17.28 1.35 -4.61
N LEU A 98 -17.09 0.92 -3.36
CA LEU A 98 -18.08 0.13 -2.62
C LEU A 98 -19.36 0.93 -2.27
N THR A 99 -19.33 2.26 -2.40
CA THR A 99 -20.49 3.13 -2.13
C THR A 99 -21.41 3.31 -3.35
N SER A 100 -20.96 2.85 -4.52
CA SER A 100 -21.63 3.07 -5.79
C SER A 100 -23.05 2.49 -5.82
N PRO A 101 -24.05 3.24 -6.36
CA PRO A 101 -25.40 2.73 -6.52
C PRO A 101 -25.48 1.54 -7.47
N LEU A 102 -24.49 1.35 -8.35
CA LEU A 102 -24.41 0.20 -9.26
C LEU A 102 -24.23 -1.14 -8.51
N LEU A 103 -23.86 -1.12 -7.23
CA LEU A 103 -23.71 -2.31 -6.39
C LEU A 103 -25.00 -2.73 -5.68
N GLY A 104 -26.12 -2.04 -5.94
CA GLY A 104 -27.43 -2.37 -5.38
C GLY A 104 -27.42 -2.43 -3.85
N GLU A 105 -28.00 -3.48 -3.28
CA GLU A 105 -28.13 -3.65 -1.81
C GLU A 105 -26.81 -3.99 -1.10
N ARG A 106 -25.80 -4.45 -1.83
CA ARG A 106 -24.47 -4.73 -1.26
C ARG A 106 -23.63 -3.46 -1.11
N ARG A 107 -24.06 -2.30 -1.63
CA ARG A 107 -23.33 -1.04 -1.49
C ARG A 107 -23.16 -0.62 -0.02
N VAL A 108 -22.04 0.01 0.30
CA VAL A 108 -21.80 0.66 1.59
C VAL A 108 -22.55 2.00 1.62
N ARG A 109 -23.40 2.17 2.63
CA ARG A 109 -24.13 3.42 2.90
C ARG A 109 -23.56 4.11 4.13
N ARG A 110 -23.84 5.42 4.28
CA ARG A 110 -23.50 6.15 5.51
C ARG A 110 -24.12 5.44 6.72
N GLY A 111 -23.37 5.36 7.82
CA GLY A 111 -23.75 4.62 9.02
C GLY A 111 -23.59 3.10 8.94
N ASN A 112 -23.22 2.54 7.78
CA ASN A 112 -22.78 1.14 7.73
C ASN A 112 -21.40 0.97 8.35
N GLU A 113 -21.13 -0.24 8.81
CA GLU A 113 -19.92 -0.59 9.53
C GLU A 113 -18.89 -1.25 8.62
N VAL A 114 -17.62 -0.92 8.84
CA VAL A 114 -16.47 -1.50 8.14
C VAL A 114 -15.47 -1.99 9.18
N ILE A 115 -15.21 -3.29 9.19
CA ILE A 115 -14.26 -3.90 10.12
C ILE A 115 -12.84 -3.56 9.68
N THR A 116 -12.04 -3.09 10.62
CA THR A 116 -10.63 -2.73 10.40
C THR A 116 -9.83 -2.87 11.71
N VAL A 117 -8.58 -2.42 11.74
CA VAL A 117 -7.72 -2.42 12.94
C VAL A 117 -7.24 -1.01 13.27
N ALA A 118 -7.02 -0.74 14.55
CA ALA A 118 -6.50 0.55 15.00
C ALA A 118 -4.96 0.65 14.95
N ALA A 119 -4.28 -0.50 14.93
CA ALA A 119 -2.83 -0.61 14.72
C ALA A 119 -2.51 -0.62 13.23
N GLY A 120 -2.44 0.57 12.62
CA GLY A 120 -2.18 0.69 11.18
C GLY A 120 -1.89 2.12 10.72
N PHE A 121 -2.01 2.34 9.41
CA PHE A 121 -1.80 3.63 8.77
C PHE A 121 -3.12 4.41 8.63
N PRO A 122 -3.16 5.73 8.85
CA PRO A 122 -4.40 6.49 8.88
C PRO A 122 -5.22 6.41 7.58
N THR A 123 -4.58 6.36 6.41
CA THR A 123 -5.30 6.38 5.13
C THR A 123 -5.87 5.02 4.72
N THR A 124 -5.70 3.96 5.51
CA THR A 124 -6.51 2.74 5.41
C THR A 124 -7.91 2.98 5.96
N VAL A 125 -8.05 3.82 6.99
CA VAL A 125 -9.32 4.06 7.72
C VAL A 125 -10.00 5.36 7.31
N ALA A 126 -9.22 6.38 6.93
CA ALA A 126 -9.76 7.70 6.61
C ALA A 126 -10.91 7.69 5.57
N PRO A 127 -10.88 6.90 4.47
CA PRO A 127 -11.98 6.84 3.51
C PRO A 127 -13.32 6.43 4.13
N ILE A 128 -13.28 5.51 5.10
CA ILE A 128 -14.46 5.01 5.82
C ILE A 128 -15.14 6.18 6.54
N ILE A 129 -14.35 6.93 7.32
CA ILE A 129 -14.81 8.08 8.11
C ILE A 129 -15.27 9.22 7.20
N GLN A 130 -14.49 9.55 6.16
CA GLN A 130 -14.79 10.66 5.23
C GLN A 130 -16.14 10.49 4.53
N TYR A 131 -16.50 9.26 4.17
CA TYR A 131 -17.81 8.96 3.60
C TYR A 131 -18.94 8.96 4.65
N GLY A 132 -18.61 8.83 5.94
CA GLY A 132 -19.58 8.69 7.03
C GLY A 132 -20.02 7.25 7.29
N ALA A 133 -19.20 6.26 6.92
CA ALA A 133 -19.30 4.91 7.45
C ALA A 133 -18.58 4.81 8.82
N VAL A 134 -18.86 3.76 9.58
CA VAL A 134 -18.38 3.58 10.95
C VAL A 134 -17.28 2.52 10.95
N PRO A 135 -15.99 2.87 11.20
CA PRO A 135 -14.96 1.86 11.41
C PRO A 135 -15.22 1.08 12.70
N VAL A 136 -15.11 -0.24 12.61
CA VAL A 136 -15.18 -1.16 13.74
C VAL A 136 -13.80 -1.75 13.95
N PHE A 137 -13.11 -1.30 14.99
CA PHE A 137 -11.75 -1.72 15.29
C PHE A 137 -11.74 -3.05 16.02
N VAL A 138 -10.95 -3.98 15.48
CA VAL A 138 -10.57 -5.24 16.12
C VAL A 138 -9.10 -5.11 16.55
N ASP A 139 -8.74 -5.80 17.63
CA ASP A 139 -7.34 -5.86 18.06
C ASP A 139 -6.47 -6.68 17.08
N VAL A 140 -5.17 -6.67 17.33
CA VAL A 140 -4.17 -7.38 16.53
C VAL A 140 -3.43 -8.43 17.36
N ASN A 141 -2.77 -9.38 16.72
CA ASN A 141 -1.89 -10.35 17.34
C ASN A 141 -0.43 -9.88 17.33
N ILE A 142 0.33 -10.29 18.35
CA ILE A 142 1.79 -10.17 18.39
C ILE A 142 2.32 -11.60 18.45
N PRO A 143 3.27 -12.01 17.58
CA PRO A 143 4.16 -11.16 16.79
C PRO A 143 3.91 -11.11 15.27
N GLU A 144 2.70 -11.46 14.80
CA GLU A 144 2.35 -11.26 13.38
C GLU A 144 1.99 -9.80 13.05
N TYR A 145 1.52 -9.03 14.05
CA TYR A 145 1.11 -7.63 13.97
C TYR A 145 -0.05 -7.36 12.99
N ASN A 146 -0.91 -8.37 12.82
CA ASN A 146 -2.10 -8.33 11.98
C ASN A 146 -3.36 -8.64 12.82
N ILE A 147 -4.55 -8.39 12.25
CA ILE A 147 -5.85 -8.57 12.92
C ILE A 147 -5.97 -9.90 13.68
N ASP A 148 -6.54 -9.84 14.89
CA ASP A 148 -6.97 -11.03 15.64
C ASP A 148 -8.30 -11.54 15.08
N VAL A 149 -8.21 -12.56 14.22
CA VAL A 149 -9.36 -13.14 13.54
C VAL A 149 -10.35 -13.85 14.47
N SER A 150 -9.94 -14.20 15.69
CA SER A 150 -10.84 -14.83 16.67
C SER A 150 -11.97 -13.91 17.13
N ARG A 151 -11.84 -12.61 16.88
CA ARG A 151 -12.75 -11.55 17.33
C ARG A 151 -13.63 -10.98 16.23
N LEU A 152 -13.57 -11.53 15.02
CA LEU A 152 -14.37 -11.05 13.89
C LEU A 152 -15.88 -11.15 14.16
N ASP A 153 -16.33 -12.19 14.85
CA ASP A 153 -17.74 -12.36 15.20
C ASP A 153 -18.21 -11.29 16.21
N GLU A 154 -17.35 -10.81 17.13
CA GLU A 154 -17.67 -9.69 18.03
C GLU A 154 -17.79 -8.35 17.28
N ALA A 155 -17.09 -8.23 16.16
CA ALA A 155 -17.11 -7.05 15.31
C ALA A 155 -18.30 -7.02 14.35
N LEU A 156 -18.94 -8.17 14.08
CA LEU A 156 -20.05 -8.28 13.15
C LEU A 156 -21.35 -7.66 13.71
N SER A 157 -22.09 -6.98 12.85
CA SER A 157 -23.47 -6.57 13.10
C SER A 157 -24.28 -6.57 11.81
N GLU A 158 -25.58 -6.30 11.92
CA GLU A 158 -26.48 -6.09 10.77
C GLU A 158 -26.08 -4.89 9.88
N LYS A 159 -25.26 -3.97 10.42
CA LYS A 159 -24.75 -2.80 9.69
C LYS A 159 -23.43 -3.08 8.96
N THR A 160 -22.76 -4.19 9.24
CA THR A 160 -21.46 -4.52 8.64
C THR A 160 -21.61 -4.76 7.14
N LYS A 161 -20.76 -4.10 6.34
CA LYS A 161 -20.76 -4.25 4.87
C LYS A 161 -19.41 -4.63 4.28
N ALA A 162 -18.32 -4.38 5.00
CA ALA A 162 -16.99 -4.62 4.47
C ALA A 162 -15.97 -4.91 5.57
N VAL A 163 -14.87 -5.54 5.17
CA VAL A 163 -13.59 -5.60 5.88
C VAL A 163 -12.59 -4.85 5.01
N MET A 164 -11.87 -3.88 5.59
CA MET A 164 -10.80 -3.14 4.91
C MET A 164 -9.59 -3.04 5.84
N ILE A 165 -8.55 -3.82 5.54
CA ILE A 165 -7.39 -4.03 6.43
C ILE A 165 -6.12 -4.10 5.59
N ALA A 166 -5.02 -3.60 6.15
CA ALA A 166 -3.70 -3.68 5.54
C ALA A 166 -2.95 -4.96 5.90
N HIS A 167 -2.15 -5.48 4.98
CA HIS A 167 -1.12 -6.48 5.29
C HIS A 167 0.08 -5.79 5.95
N THR A 168 0.02 -5.63 7.26
CA THR A 168 0.94 -4.76 8.03
C THR A 168 2.41 -5.09 7.77
N LEU A 169 3.17 -4.08 7.32
CA LEU A 169 4.61 -4.15 7.04
C LEU A 169 5.02 -5.32 6.12
N GLY A 170 4.14 -5.74 5.22
CA GLY A 170 4.43 -6.82 4.27
C GLY A 170 3.99 -8.19 4.75
N ASN A 171 3.72 -8.36 6.05
CA ASN A 171 3.24 -9.62 6.60
C ASN A 171 1.74 -9.78 6.32
N PRO A 172 1.30 -10.82 5.59
CA PRO A 172 -0.11 -10.96 5.30
C PRO A 172 -0.92 -11.28 6.56
N PHE A 173 -2.05 -10.61 6.80
CA PHE A 173 -3.04 -11.12 7.76
C PHE A 173 -3.58 -12.50 7.36
N ASP A 174 -4.27 -13.19 8.28
CA ASP A 174 -4.87 -14.51 8.00
C ASP A 174 -6.02 -14.40 6.99
N LEU A 175 -5.64 -14.42 5.71
CA LEU A 175 -6.52 -14.28 4.57
C LEU A 175 -7.55 -15.40 4.48
N SER A 176 -7.20 -16.63 4.88
CA SER A 176 -8.16 -17.74 4.87
C SER A 176 -9.33 -17.47 5.80
N ALA A 177 -9.04 -17.05 7.04
CA ALA A 177 -10.06 -16.74 8.02
C ALA A 177 -10.88 -15.51 7.63
N VAL A 178 -10.23 -14.41 7.22
CA VAL A 178 -10.91 -13.17 6.84
C VAL A 178 -11.77 -13.36 5.58
N LYS A 179 -11.26 -14.05 4.56
CA LYS A 179 -12.01 -14.32 3.32
C LYS A 179 -13.26 -15.16 3.61
N SER A 180 -13.10 -16.26 4.35
CA SER A 180 -14.20 -17.13 4.75
C SER A 180 -15.27 -16.37 5.55
N PHE A 181 -14.84 -15.53 6.50
CA PHE A 181 -15.74 -14.64 7.25
C PHE A 181 -16.50 -13.67 6.34
N CYS A 182 -15.83 -13.05 5.36
CA CYS A 182 -16.48 -12.14 4.42
C CYS A 182 -17.51 -12.86 3.54
N GLU A 183 -17.18 -14.05 3.03
CA GLU A 183 -18.09 -14.85 2.20
C GLU A 183 -19.32 -15.30 2.97
N LYS A 184 -19.13 -15.86 4.17
CA LYS A 184 -20.22 -16.30 5.05
C LYS A 184 -21.24 -15.19 5.33
N ASN A 185 -20.76 -13.95 5.46
CA ASN A 185 -21.57 -12.80 5.85
C ASN A 185 -21.88 -11.84 4.67
N ASN A 186 -21.55 -12.21 3.43
CA ASN A 186 -21.73 -11.40 2.22
C ASN A 186 -21.09 -9.99 2.30
N LEU A 187 -19.94 -9.88 2.95
CA LEU A 187 -19.18 -8.64 3.12
C LEU A 187 -18.20 -8.42 1.97
N TRP A 188 -17.88 -7.17 1.65
CA TRP A 188 -16.76 -6.85 0.78
C TRP A 188 -15.42 -7.04 1.51
N LEU A 189 -14.38 -7.42 0.77
CA LEU A 189 -13.00 -7.45 1.28
C LEU A 189 -12.12 -6.51 0.45
N VAL A 190 -11.57 -5.48 1.09
CA VAL A 190 -10.54 -4.62 0.52
C VAL A 190 -9.21 -4.93 1.20
N GLU A 191 -8.25 -5.42 0.42
CA GLU A 191 -6.89 -5.68 0.86
C GLU A 191 -6.05 -4.42 0.63
N ASP A 192 -5.71 -3.71 1.71
CA ASP A 192 -4.70 -2.65 1.62
C ASP A 192 -3.31 -3.30 1.54
N ASN A 193 -2.75 -3.28 0.34
CA ASN A 193 -1.49 -3.93 0.01
C ASN A 193 -0.37 -2.91 -0.21
N CYS A 194 -0.50 -1.69 0.35
CA CYS A 194 0.48 -0.63 0.18
C CYS A 194 1.89 -1.09 0.59
N ASP A 195 2.02 -1.70 1.76
CA ASP A 195 3.30 -2.19 2.32
C ASP A 195 3.57 -3.67 2.02
N ALA A 196 2.83 -4.30 1.12
CA ALA A 196 2.88 -5.75 0.93
C ALA A 196 2.89 -6.17 -0.55
N LEU A 197 3.24 -5.25 -1.45
CA LEU A 197 3.43 -5.61 -2.85
C LEU A 197 4.49 -6.73 -2.94
N GLY A 198 4.14 -7.82 -3.62
CA GLY A 198 4.99 -9.01 -3.76
C GLY A 198 4.83 -10.06 -2.66
N SER A 199 4.16 -9.75 -1.55
CA SER A 199 3.81 -10.75 -0.54
C SER A 199 2.81 -11.76 -1.11
N ARG A 200 2.95 -13.02 -0.70
CA ARG A 200 2.08 -14.11 -1.16
C ARG A 200 1.45 -14.85 0.01
N TYR A 201 0.32 -15.50 -0.27
CA TYR A 201 -0.43 -16.29 0.69
C TYR A 201 -0.98 -17.55 0.02
N SER A 202 -0.89 -18.70 0.72
CA SER A 202 -1.44 -19.97 0.28
C SER A 202 -2.90 -20.07 0.67
N ILE A 203 -3.80 -20.03 -0.31
CA ILE A 203 -5.24 -20.18 -0.13
C ILE A 203 -5.78 -21.14 -1.19
N GLU A 204 -6.71 -22.02 -0.80
CA GLU A 204 -7.30 -23.03 -1.72
C GLU A 204 -6.24 -23.91 -2.43
N GLY A 205 -5.12 -24.20 -1.75
CA GLY A 205 -4.02 -25.00 -2.29
C GLY A 205 -3.17 -24.30 -3.35
N ARG A 206 -3.27 -22.96 -3.50
CA ARG A 206 -2.48 -22.17 -4.44
C ARG A 206 -1.83 -20.98 -3.75
N MET A 207 -0.59 -20.68 -4.13
CA MET A 207 0.04 -19.42 -3.76
C MET A 207 -0.51 -18.30 -4.63
N ARG A 208 -1.07 -17.26 -4.01
CA ARG A 208 -1.56 -16.06 -4.67
C ARG A 208 -0.88 -14.82 -4.11
N PHE A 209 -0.75 -13.78 -4.91
CA PHE A 209 -0.32 -12.47 -4.41
C PHE A 209 -1.40 -11.88 -3.51
N THR A 210 -0.96 -11.28 -2.41
CA THR A 210 -1.81 -10.42 -1.57
C THR A 210 -2.36 -9.24 -2.36
N GLY A 211 -3.54 -8.77 -1.99
CA GLY A 211 -4.31 -7.79 -2.76
C GLY A 211 -5.16 -8.39 -3.89
N THR A 212 -4.99 -9.67 -4.24
CA THR A 212 -5.70 -10.30 -5.36
C THR A 212 -6.80 -11.27 -4.91
N ILE A 213 -6.94 -11.50 -3.60
CA ILE A 213 -7.80 -12.53 -3.01
C ILE A 213 -9.17 -11.95 -2.63
N GLY A 214 -9.20 -10.71 -2.17
CA GLY A 214 -10.39 -9.91 -1.91
C GLY A 214 -11.03 -9.34 -3.18
N ASP A 215 -11.98 -8.44 -2.99
CA ASP A 215 -12.71 -7.81 -4.10
C ASP A 215 -11.89 -6.68 -4.75
N LEU A 216 -11.09 -5.95 -3.96
CA LEU A 216 -10.20 -4.87 -4.39
C LEU A 216 -8.88 -4.94 -3.63
N GLY A 217 -7.77 -4.74 -4.33
CA GLY A 217 -6.44 -4.53 -3.76
C GLY A 217 -5.92 -3.14 -4.04
N THR A 218 -5.07 -2.62 -3.15
CA THR A 218 -4.42 -1.31 -3.34
C THR A 218 -2.92 -1.38 -3.15
N SER A 219 -2.15 -0.55 -3.84
CA SER A 219 -0.70 -0.44 -3.65
C SER A 219 -0.25 1.01 -3.63
N SER A 220 0.91 1.24 -3.01
CA SER A 220 1.57 2.54 -2.88
C SER A 220 2.94 2.51 -3.55
N PHE A 221 3.29 3.61 -4.21
CA PHE A 221 4.58 3.82 -4.88
C PHE A 221 5.31 5.06 -4.32
N TYR A 222 5.06 5.40 -3.06
CA TYR A 222 5.83 6.42 -2.31
C TYR A 222 7.24 5.88 -1.98
N PRO A 223 8.33 6.68 -1.90
CA PRO A 223 9.71 6.21 -1.97
C PRO A 223 10.18 5.15 -0.97
N PRO A 224 9.62 5.05 0.25
CA PRO A 224 9.92 3.97 1.19
C PRO A 224 9.38 2.58 0.80
N HIS A 225 8.39 2.51 -0.09
CA HIS A 225 7.72 1.26 -0.45
C HIS A 225 8.58 0.37 -1.34
N HIS A 226 8.04 -0.78 -1.69
CA HIS A 226 8.70 -1.83 -2.47
C HIS A 226 9.24 -1.37 -3.82
N MET A 227 8.56 -0.40 -4.42
CA MET A 227 8.98 0.32 -5.62
C MET A 227 8.41 1.75 -5.57
N THR A 228 8.90 2.65 -6.43
CA THR A 228 8.48 4.06 -6.37
C THR A 228 8.21 4.74 -7.71
N MET A 229 7.35 5.76 -7.67
CA MET A 229 7.14 6.75 -8.74
C MET A 229 7.40 8.18 -8.24
N GLY A 230 8.06 8.33 -7.09
CA GLY A 230 8.03 9.56 -6.29
C GLY A 230 6.72 9.67 -5.52
N GLU A 231 5.60 9.81 -6.23
CA GLU A 231 4.25 9.67 -5.69
C GLU A 231 3.46 8.78 -6.64
N GLY A 232 2.66 7.84 -6.12
CA GLY A 232 1.86 6.95 -6.94
C GLY A 232 1.16 5.87 -6.13
N GLY A 233 0.16 5.24 -6.74
CA GLY A 233 -0.50 4.06 -6.22
C GLY A 233 -1.34 3.38 -7.28
N ALA A 234 -1.94 2.24 -6.97
CA ALA A 234 -2.81 1.53 -7.89
C ALA A 234 -3.96 0.86 -7.15
N VAL A 235 -5.10 0.74 -7.82
CA VAL A 235 -6.23 -0.10 -7.41
C VAL A 235 -6.37 -1.22 -8.43
N TYR A 236 -6.54 -2.46 -7.97
CA TYR A 236 -6.67 -3.61 -8.85
C TYR A 236 -7.77 -4.57 -8.40
N THR A 237 -8.36 -5.27 -9.36
CA THR A 237 -9.50 -6.18 -9.15
C THR A 237 -9.68 -7.09 -10.36
N ASP A 238 -10.33 -8.25 -10.16
CA ASP A 238 -10.83 -9.10 -11.24
C ASP A 238 -12.26 -8.75 -11.69
N ASN A 239 -12.95 -7.89 -10.94
CA ASN A 239 -14.35 -7.56 -11.19
C ASN A 239 -14.47 -6.35 -12.15
N PRO A 240 -15.01 -6.53 -13.36
CA PRO A 240 -15.11 -5.45 -14.34
C PRO A 240 -16.04 -4.31 -13.89
N LEU A 241 -17.06 -4.60 -13.08
CA LEU A 241 -17.95 -3.57 -12.54
C LEU A 241 -17.23 -2.71 -11.50
N LEU A 242 -16.48 -3.33 -10.59
CA LEU A 242 -15.66 -2.57 -9.62
C LEU A 242 -14.60 -1.74 -10.33
N HIS A 243 -13.93 -2.29 -11.34
CA HIS A 243 -12.96 -1.54 -12.15
C HIS A 243 -13.61 -0.32 -12.83
N LYS A 244 -14.80 -0.48 -13.45
CA LYS A 244 -15.55 0.63 -14.06
C LYS A 244 -15.84 1.72 -13.02
N ILE A 245 -16.31 1.35 -11.83
CA ILE A 245 -16.63 2.28 -10.76
C ILE A 245 -15.37 3.00 -10.27
N VAL A 246 -14.27 2.28 -10.03
CA VAL A 246 -12.98 2.85 -9.61
C VAL A 246 -12.49 3.89 -10.62
N ARG A 247 -12.53 3.57 -11.93
CA ARG A 247 -12.13 4.54 -12.96
C ARG A 247 -13.05 5.75 -12.99
N SER A 248 -14.36 5.57 -12.83
CA SER A 248 -15.28 6.71 -12.72
C SER A 248 -14.93 7.59 -11.52
N MET A 249 -14.75 7.01 -10.32
CA MET A 249 -14.33 7.73 -9.11
C MET A 249 -13.00 8.47 -9.29
N ARG A 250 -12.03 7.89 -10.00
CA ARG A 250 -10.74 8.51 -10.31
C ARG A 250 -10.84 9.66 -11.31
N ASP A 251 -11.78 9.56 -12.26
CA ASP A 251 -11.91 10.40 -13.45
C ASP A 251 -13.14 11.31 -13.38
N TRP A 252 -13.18 12.14 -12.33
CA TRP A 252 -14.20 13.17 -12.04
C TRP A 252 -15.61 12.63 -11.78
N GLY A 253 -15.79 11.32 -11.63
CA GLY A 253 -17.10 10.70 -11.52
C GLY A 253 -17.82 10.57 -12.86
N ARG A 254 -17.08 10.73 -13.97
CA ARG A 254 -17.61 10.69 -15.33
C ARG A 254 -18.11 9.28 -15.67
N ASP A 255 -19.25 9.20 -16.35
CA ASP A 255 -19.85 7.93 -16.76
C ASP A 255 -19.16 7.32 -17.99
N CYS A 256 -18.72 8.19 -18.91
CA CYS A 256 -18.08 7.79 -20.14
C CYS A 256 -16.66 7.22 -19.91
N VAL A 257 -16.38 6.06 -20.50
CA VAL A 257 -15.11 5.31 -20.37
C VAL A 257 -14.04 5.65 -21.42
N CYS A 258 -14.29 6.63 -22.31
CA CYS A 258 -13.31 6.99 -23.34
C CYS A 258 -11.98 7.48 -22.72
N PRO A 259 -10.82 6.95 -23.15
CA PRO A 259 -9.50 7.40 -22.69
C PRO A 259 -9.26 8.90 -22.92
N SER A 260 -8.27 9.45 -22.21
CA SER A 260 -7.78 10.82 -22.45
C SER A 260 -7.39 11.00 -23.92
N GLY A 261 -7.76 12.16 -24.50
CA GLY A 261 -7.48 12.45 -25.91
C GLY A 261 -8.34 11.70 -26.94
N LYS A 262 -9.26 10.82 -26.51
CA LYS A 262 -10.19 10.11 -27.42
C LYS A 262 -11.63 10.50 -27.13
N ASP A 263 -12.38 10.78 -28.19
CA ASP A 263 -13.79 11.12 -28.13
C ASP A 263 -14.64 10.03 -28.80
N ASN A 264 -15.84 9.79 -28.27
CA ASN A 264 -16.84 8.88 -28.82
C ASN A 264 -16.35 7.42 -29.08
N MET A 265 -15.27 6.98 -28.43
CA MET A 265 -14.85 5.56 -28.48
C MET A 265 -15.94 4.63 -27.94
N CYS A 266 -16.76 5.11 -26.99
CA CYS A 266 -17.93 4.39 -26.47
C CYS A 266 -19.09 4.30 -27.46
N GLY A 267 -19.11 5.08 -28.55
CA GLY A 267 -20.22 5.16 -29.49
C GLY A 267 -21.46 5.92 -29.00
N HIS A 268 -21.44 6.42 -27.75
CA HIS A 268 -22.61 6.96 -27.05
C HIS A 268 -22.49 8.45 -26.68
N ARG A 269 -21.77 9.26 -27.47
CA ARG A 269 -21.48 10.65 -27.07
C ARG A 269 -22.72 11.56 -26.99
N PHE A 270 -23.67 11.43 -27.92
CA PHE A 270 -24.82 12.35 -28.06
C PHE A 270 -26.17 11.64 -28.27
N ASP A 271 -26.28 10.36 -27.92
CA ASP A 271 -27.47 9.54 -28.17
C ASP A 271 -28.31 9.26 -26.91
N GLY A 272 -27.73 9.42 -25.72
CA GLY A 272 -28.37 9.14 -24.43
C GLY A 272 -29.16 10.30 -23.81
N GLN A 273 -29.94 9.95 -22.78
CA GLN A 273 -30.52 10.89 -21.81
C GLN A 273 -30.19 10.35 -20.41
N TYR A 274 -29.50 11.16 -19.60
CA TYR A 274 -28.93 10.72 -18.32
C TYR A 274 -29.47 11.58 -17.17
N GLY A 275 -30.23 10.96 -16.27
CA GLY A 275 -30.94 11.70 -15.22
C GLY A 275 -31.87 12.76 -15.82
N GLU A 276 -31.76 13.99 -15.32
CA GLU A 276 -32.54 15.14 -15.77
C GLU A 276 -31.83 16.00 -16.83
N LEU A 277 -30.66 15.58 -17.31
CA LEU A 277 -29.95 16.28 -18.39
C LEU A 277 -30.74 16.18 -19.70
N PRO A 278 -30.62 17.18 -20.61
CA PRO A 278 -31.28 17.13 -21.90
C PRO A 278 -30.78 15.93 -22.72
N LYS A 279 -31.68 15.35 -23.53
CA LYS A 279 -31.30 14.29 -24.47
C LYS A 279 -30.19 14.77 -25.41
N GLY A 280 -29.16 13.94 -25.58
CA GLY A 280 -27.99 14.25 -26.40
C GLY A 280 -26.94 15.12 -25.73
N TYR A 281 -27.02 15.33 -24.41
CA TYR A 281 -25.91 15.94 -23.65
C TYR A 281 -24.63 15.12 -23.80
N ASP A 282 -23.48 15.79 -23.91
CA ASP A 282 -22.19 15.12 -24.16
C ASP A 282 -21.89 14.10 -23.05
N HIS A 283 -21.80 12.82 -23.39
CA HIS A 283 -21.51 11.74 -22.44
C HIS A 283 -20.18 11.94 -21.69
N LYS A 284 -19.24 12.70 -22.27
CA LYS A 284 -17.99 13.10 -21.61
C LYS A 284 -18.20 14.01 -20.39
N TYR A 285 -19.35 14.69 -20.33
CA TYR A 285 -19.76 15.58 -19.24
C TYR A 285 -21.00 15.08 -18.50
N VAL A 286 -21.27 13.77 -18.60
CA VAL A 286 -22.22 13.08 -17.72
C VAL A 286 -21.43 12.48 -16.56
N TYR A 287 -21.87 12.77 -15.34
CA TYR A 287 -21.24 12.32 -14.10
C TYR A 287 -22.20 11.37 -13.37
N SER A 288 -21.83 10.09 -13.25
CA SER A 288 -22.62 9.06 -12.58
C SER A 288 -22.18 8.80 -11.14
N HIS A 289 -21.07 9.40 -10.71
CA HIS A 289 -20.55 9.32 -9.35
C HIS A 289 -20.07 10.68 -8.84
N PHE A 290 -20.00 10.85 -7.52
CA PHE A 290 -19.25 11.93 -6.90
C PHE A 290 -17.77 11.57 -6.86
N GLY A 291 -17.10 11.74 -8.00
CA GLY A 291 -15.70 11.37 -8.15
C GLY A 291 -14.72 12.51 -7.85
N TYR A 292 -13.46 12.20 -8.10
CA TYR A 292 -12.27 12.99 -7.77
C TYR A 292 -11.39 13.15 -9.02
N ASN A 293 -10.23 13.77 -8.90
CA ASN A 293 -9.18 13.69 -9.91
C ASN A 293 -7.91 13.09 -9.30
N LEU A 294 -7.81 11.77 -9.35
CA LEU A 294 -6.74 11.02 -8.67
C LEU A 294 -5.75 10.36 -9.65
N LYS A 295 -5.76 10.77 -10.92
CA LYS A 295 -4.86 10.23 -11.95
C LYS A 295 -3.40 10.57 -11.64
N ALA A 296 -2.50 9.64 -11.95
CA ALA A 296 -1.07 9.91 -12.05
C ALA A 296 -0.71 10.46 -13.44
N THR A 297 0.42 11.16 -13.51
CA THR A 297 1.04 11.63 -14.75
C THR A 297 1.78 10.49 -15.47
N ASP A 298 2.00 10.62 -16.78
CA ASP A 298 2.81 9.64 -17.50
C ASP A 298 4.28 9.65 -17.05
N LEU A 299 4.74 10.79 -16.52
CA LEU A 299 6.08 10.94 -15.96
C LEU A 299 6.28 10.03 -14.74
N GLN A 300 5.29 9.98 -13.85
CA GLN A 300 5.28 9.07 -12.71
C GLN A 300 5.24 7.60 -13.17
N ALA A 301 4.36 7.29 -14.13
CA ALA A 301 4.22 5.95 -14.67
C ALA A 301 5.52 5.46 -15.35
N ALA A 302 6.27 6.34 -16.00
CA ALA A 302 7.52 6.02 -16.68
C ALA A 302 8.60 5.49 -15.70
N ILE A 303 8.69 6.10 -14.52
CA ILE A 303 9.55 5.61 -13.42
C ILE A 303 9.05 4.23 -12.95
N GLY A 304 7.73 4.09 -12.78
CA GLY A 304 7.11 2.83 -12.38
C GLY A 304 7.39 1.68 -13.33
N CYS A 305 7.35 1.91 -14.65
CA CYS A 305 7.70 0.89 -15.65
C CYS A 305 9.14 0.38 -15.48
N ALA A 306 10.11 1.28 -15.24
CA ALA A 306 11.50 0.88 -15.01
C ALA A 306 11.67 0.10 -13.70
N GLN A 307 10.99 0.54 -12.64
CA GLN A 307 11.03 -0.13 -11.34
C GLN A 307 10.43 -1.54 -11.37
N LEU A 308 9.35 -1.74 -12.12
CA LEU A 308 8.65 -3.03 -12.17
C LEU A 308 9.50 -4.15 -12.77
N GLU A 309 10.41 -3.84 -13.71
CA GLU A 309 11.38 -4.79 -14.26
C GLU A 309 12.33 -5.34 -13.18
N LYS A 310 12.65 -4.52 -12.17
CA LYS A 310 13.55 -4.86 -11.06
C LYS A 310 12.82 -5.43 -9.85
N PHE A 311 11.52 -5.22 -9.79
CA PHE A 311 10.71 -5.48 -8.61
C PHE A 311 10.82 -6.92 -8.06
N PRO A 312 10.84 -8.00 -8.89
CA PRO A 312 11.06 -9.35 -8.37
C PRO A 312 12.34 -9.49 -7.54
N GLY A 313 13.44 -8.83 -7.95
CA GLY A 313 14.69 -8.84 -7.19
C GLY A 313 14.62 -8.06 -5.87
N PHE A 314 13.81 -7.00 -5.81
CA PHE A 314 13.56 -6.26 -4.57
C PHE A 314 12.85 -7.11 -3.52
N VAL A 315 11.91 -7.97 -3.94
CA VAL A 315 11.22 -8.90 -3.06
C VAL A 315 12.21 -9.88 -2.43
N GLU A 316 13.04 -10.53 -3.25
CA GLU A 316 14.03 -11.50 -2.77
C GLU A 316 15.06 -10.86 -1.85
N LYS A 317 15.51 -9.64 -2.14
CA LYS A 317 16.46 -8.93 -1.26
C LYS A 317 15.84 -8.59 0.09
N ARG A 318 14.57 -8.18 0.15
CA ARG A 318 13.84 -7.92 1.41
C ARG A 318 13.71 -9.19 2.26
N LYS A 319 13.44 -10.34 1.65
CA LYS A 319 13.38 -11.65 2.32
C LYS A 319 14.73 -12.05 2.89
N HIS A 320 15.79 -11.99 2.08
CA HIS A 320 17.17 -12.22 2.54
C HIS A 320 17.52 -11.33 3.73
N ASN A 321 17.24 -10.03 3.64
CA ASN A 321 17.55 -9.08 4.70
C ASN A 321 16.80 -9.42 6.00
N PHE A 322 15.53 -9.83 5.91
CA PHE A 322 14.74 -10.27 7.07
C PHE A 322 15.34 -11.51 7.72
N GLU A 323 15.65 -12.54 6.94
CA GLU A 323 16.21 -13.80 7.42
C GLU A 323 17.59 -13.58 8.06
N TYR A 324 18.44 -12.78 7.42
CA TYR A 324 19.78 -12.48 7.90
C TYR A 324 19.76 -11.69 9.22
N LEU A 325 18.94 -10.64 9.31
CA LEU A 325 18.79 -9.87 10.55
C LEU A 325 18.18 -10.72 11.67
N THR A 326 17.18 -11.55 11.37
CA THR A 326 16.58 -12.46 12.36
C THR A 326 17.63 -13.42 12.93
N LYS A 327 18.44 -14.03 12.06
CA LYS A 327 19.51 -14.94 12.48
C LYS A 327 20.45 -14.26 13.47
N LEU A 328 20.95 -13.06 13.14
CA LEU A 328 21.88 -12.32 13.98
C LEU A 328 21.27 -11.94 15.35
N LEU A 329 20.01 -11.52 15.37
CA LEU A 329 19.31 -11.15 16.60
C LEU A 329 19.05 -12.38 17.50
N VAL A 330 18.66 -13.51 16.92
CA VAL A 330 18.46 -14.77 17.66
C VAL A 330 19.79 -15.28 18.22
N GLU A 331 20.84 -15.38 17.40
CA GLU A 331 22.17 -15.81 17.85
C GLU A 331 22.76 -14.88 18.92
N GLY A 332 22.43 -13.59 18.85
CA GLY A 332 22.83 -12.59 19.84
C GLY A 332 22.02 -12.61 21.14
N GLY A 333 20.93 -13.39 21.23
CA GLY A 333 20.08 -13.47 22.42
C GLY A 333 19.05 -12.34 22.57
N ALA A 334 18.70 -11.65 21.47
CA ALA A 334 17.71 -10.58 21.49
C ALA A 334 16.34 -11.03 22.03
N GLU A 335 15.99 -12.31 21.85
CA GLU A 335 14.72 -12.90 22.32
C GLU A 335 14.54 -12.84 23.83
N GLU A 336 15.60 -12.66 24.63
CA GLU A 336 15.47 -12.45 26.09
C GLU A 336 14.76 -11.13 26.43
N LYS A 337 14.83 -10.14 25.51
CA LYS A 337 14.43 -8.75 25.76
C LYS A 337 13.44 -8.22 24.73
N LEU A 338 13.35 -8.85 23.56
CA LEU A 338 12.48 -8.46 22.45
C LEU A 338 11.60 -9.63 22.02
N ILE A 339 10.43 -9.32 21.50
CA ILE A 339 9.60 -10.23 20.71
C ILE A 339 9.89 -9.92 19.24
N LEU A 340 10.46 -10.91 18.54
CA LEU A 340 10.81 -10.80 17.12
C LEU A 340 9.60 -11.12 16.22
N PRO A 341 9.49 -10.50 15.04
CA PRO A 341 8.36 -10.71 14.13
C PRO A 341 8.37 -12.13 13.55
N ILE A 342 7.19 -12.69 13.33
CA ILE A 342 7.02 -13.97 12.63
C ILE A 342 6.11 -13.81 11.42
N ALA A 343 6.41 -14.54 10.35
CA ALA A 343 5.52 -14.61 9.20
C ALA A 343 4.20 -15.27 9.62
N THR A 344 3.08 -14.74 9.15
CA THR A 344 1.77 -15.38 9.32
C THR A 344 1.81 -16.78 8.69
N LYS A 345 1.12 -17.74 9.32
CA LYS A 345 1.01 -19.09 8.78
C LYS A 345 0.53 -19.09 7.32
N ASN A 346 1.09 -19.98 6.50
CA ASN A 346 0.78 -20.11 5.07
C ASN A 346 1.14 -18.89 4.20
N SER A 347 1.97 -17.98 4.70
CA SER A 347 2.39 -16.79 3.96
C SER A 347 3.87 -16.83 3.54
N ASP A 348 4.18 -16.02 2.54
CA ASP A 348 5.53 -15.70 2.06
C ASP A 348 5.65 -14.16 1.97
N PRO A 349 5.98 -13.49 3.08
CA PRO A 349 5.98 -12.03 3.16
C PRO A 349 7.10 -11.38 2.34
N SER A 350 6.76 -10.34 1.58
CA SER A 350 7.70 -9.34 1.11
C SER A 350 7.81 -8.23 2.15
N TRP A 351 8.71 -8.40 3.12
CA TRP A 351 8.81 -7.53 4.29
C TRP A 351 9.09 -6.06 3.94
N PHE A 352 8.25 -5.16 4.45
CA PHE A 352 8.47 -3.72 4.36
C PHE A 352 9.53 -3.25 5.37
N GLY A 353 9.44 -3.76 6.60
CA GLY A 353 10.32 -3.44 7.73
C GLY A 353 10.30 -4.52 8.80
N TYR A 354 11.25 -4.45 9.74
CA TYR A 354 11.46 -5.44 10.79
C TYR A 354 10.90 -4.95 12.13
N LEU A 355 9.68 -5.33 12.48
CA LEU A 355 8.97 -4.85 13.68
C LEU A 355 9.23 -5.72 14.90
N MET A 356 9.71 -5.11 15.98
CA MET A 356 10.00 -5.76 17.25
C MET A 356 9.18 -5.11 18.36
N THR A 357 8.92 -5.89 19.42
CA THR A 357 8.25 -5.39 20.62
C THR A 357 9.13 -5.62 21.84
N CYS A 358 9.39 -4.57 22.61
CA CYS A 358 10.10 -4.69 23.89
C CYS A 358 9.31 -5.57 24.88
N LYS A 359 9.99 -6.52 25.52
CA LYS A 359 9.41 -7.31 26.61
C LYS A 359 9.30 -6.46 27.88
N GLU A 360 8.53 -6.95 28.84
CA GLU A 360 8.38 -6.29 30.13
C GLU A 360 9.73 -6.00 30.79
N GLY A 361 9.88 -4.78 31.31
CA GLY A 361 11.14 -4.28 31.88
C GLY A 361 12.13 -3.67 30.88
N VAL A 362 11.83 -3.66 29.57
CA VAL A 362 12.65 -3.00 28.54
C VAL A 362 11.97 -1.73 28.06
N ASP A 363 12.62 -0.58 28.28
CA ASP A 363 12.08 0.73 27.88
C ASP A 363 12.37 1.01 26.40
N ARG A 364 11.32 0.92 25.57
CA ARG A 364 11.39 1.18 24.13
C ARG A 364 12.00 2.54 23.80
N ASN A 365 11.72 3.59 24.58
CA ASN A 365 12.27 4.93 24.27
C ASN A 365 13.79 4.95 24.43
N LYS A 366 14.32 4.31 25.47
CA LYS A 366 15.77 4.19 25.66
C LYS A 366 16.42 3.37 24.55
N VAL A 367 15.80 2.27 24.16
CA VAL A 367 16.28 1.42 23.05
C VAL A 367 16.33 2.23 21.76
N VAL A 368 15.22 2.88 21.39
CA VAL A 368 15.13 3.68 20.17
C VAL A 368 16.13 4.83 20.15
N GLN A 369 16.26 5.57 21.26
CA GLN A 369 17.25 6.65 21.39
C GLN A 369 18.68 6.13 21.19
N PHE A 370 19.03 5.02 21.87
CA PHE A 370 20.34 4.41 21.76
C PHE A 370 20.67 3.96 20.33
N VAL A 371 19.69 3.38 19.64
CA VAL A 371 19.81 2.87 18.27
C VAL A 371 19.95 4.02 17.26
N GLU A 372 19.13 5.08 17.38
CA GLU A 372 19.19 6.27 16.53
C GLU A 372 20.48 7.08 16.73
N GLU A 373 20.97 7.21 17.97
CA GLU A 373 22.25 7.87 18.29
C GLU A 373 23.46 7.18 17.61
N ARG A 374 23.31 5.92 17.22
CA ARG A 374 24.31 5.11 16.50
C ARG A 374 24.01 5.01 15.01
N GLY A 375 23.20 5.91 14.48
CA GLY A 375 22.97 6.05 13.04
C GLY A 375 21.95 5.07 12.46
N VAL A 376 21.36 4.16 13.25
CA VAL A 376 20.34 3.22 12.78
C VAL A 376 18.96 3.87 12.93
N GLN A 377 18.33 4.16 11.81
CA GLN A 377 17.01 4.79 11.83
C GLN A 377 15.91 3.79 12.18
N THR A 378 15.07 4.19 13.12
CA THR A 378 13.92 3.44 13.65
C THR A 378 12.61 4.13 13.31
N ARG A 379 11.50 3.41 13.41
CA ARG A 379 10.16 3.97 13.28
C ARG A 379 9.21 3.29 14.26
N MET A 380 8.21 4.03 14.73
CA MET A 380 7.07 3.43 15.41
C MET A 380 6.16 2.75 14.37
N LEU A 381 5.27 1.85 14.79
CA LEU A 381 4.28 1.27 13.89
C LEU A 381 3.20 2.29 13.53
N PHE A 382 3.54 3.22 12.64
CA PHE A 382 2.64 4.22 12.08
C PHE A 382 1.90 5.02 13.17
N ALA A 383 0.57 4.86 13.25
CA ALA A 383 -0.26 5.50 14.26
C ALA A 383 -0.13 4.84 15.66
N GLY A 384 0.37 3.61 15.76
CA GLY A 384 0.32 2.82 16.99
C GLY A 384 -1.12 2.44 17.31
N ASN A 385 -1.88 3.35 17.92
CA ASN A 385 -3.32 3.24 18.09
C ASN A 385 -4.04 4.46 17.49
N LEU A 386 -4.68 4.29 16.34
CA LEU A 386 -5.45 5.35 15.67
C LEU A 386 -6.45 6.03 16.61
N THR A 387 -7.13 5.25 17.46
CA THR A 387 -8.15 5.76 18.39
C THR A 387 -7.59 6.65 19.51
N LYS A 388 -6.27 6.84 19.60
CA LYS A 388 -5.61 7.74 20.55
C LYS A 388 -5.08 9.03 19.90
N HIS A 389 -5.16 9.16 18.58
CA HIS A 389 -4.71 10.37 17.88
C HIS A 389 -5.68 11.54 18.08
N PRO A 390 -5.22 12.80 17.95
CA PRO A 390 -6.06 13.98 18.12
C PRO A 390 -7.25 14.05 17.16
N CYS A 391 -7.13 13.53 15.93
CA CYS A 391 -8.25 13.50 14.99
C CYS A 391 -9.44 12.62 15.43
N PHE A 392 -9.28 11.83 16.50
CA PHE A 392 -10.34 11.06 17.15
C PHE A 392 -10.87 11.72 18.43
N ASP A 393 -10.39 12.90 18.84
CA ASP A 393 -10.81 13.57 20.10
C ASP A 393 -12.33 13.82 20.15
N GLU A 394 -12.91 14.31 19.06
CA GLU A 394 -14.36 14.57 18.97
C GLU A 394 -15.18 13.27 19.09
N MET A 395 -14.75 12.22 18.40
CA MET A 395 -15.39 10.90 18.47
C MET A 395 -15.30 10.28 19.86
N ARG A 396 -14.14 10.43 20.54
CA ARG A 396 -13.97 9.99 21.93
C ARG A 396 -14.87 10.77 22.89
N THR A 397 -15.01 12.07 22.68
CA THR A 397 -15.83 12.96 23.54
C THR A 397 -17.32 12.67 23.37
N THR A 398 -17.76 12.45 22.14
CA THR A 398 -19.18 12.19 21.82
C THR A 398 -19.58 10.74 22.03
N GLY A 399 -18.62 9.81 21.98
CA GLY A 399 -18.88 8.37 22.00
C GLY A 399 -19.49 7.86 20.70
N ASP A 400 -19.40 8.62 19.61
CA ASP A 400 -19.94 8.29 18.29
C ASP A 400 -18.85 8.42 17.21
N GLY A 401 -19.04 7.71 16.09
CA GLY A 401 -18.15 7.76 14.93
C GLY A 401 -17.22 6.56 14.74
N TYR A 402 -17.06 5.69 15.74
CA TYR A 402 -16.41 4.38 15.60
C TYR A 402 -16.86 3.40 16.68
N ARG A 403 -16.58 2.11 16.49
CA ARG A 403 -16.79 1.06 17.49
C ARG A 403 -15.50 0.27 17.73
N VAL A 404 -15.35 -0.31 18.91
CA VAL A 404 -14.29 -1.26 19.24
C VAL A 404 -14.93 -2.60 19.59
N ALA A 405 -14.50 -3.67 18.94
CA ALA A 405 -14.88 -5.03 19.29
C ALA A 405 -14.04 -5.49 20.49
N GLY A 406 -14.61 -5.34 21.68
CA GLY A 406 -14.01 -5.61 22.98
C GLY A 406 -12.87 -4.66 23.38
N SER A 407 -11.59 -5.05 23.26
CA SER A 407 -10.44 -4.26 23.74
C SER A 407 -9.34 -4.14 22.70
N LEU A 408 -8.51 -3.10 22.81
CA LEU A 408 -7.35 -2.83 21.92
C LEU A 408 -6.04 -3.01 22.69
N THR A 409 -5.93 -4.10 23.45
CA THR A 409 -4.83 -4.34 24.39
C THR A 409 -3.50 -4.49 23.66
N ASN A 410 -3.44 -5.30 22.62
CA ASN A 410 -2.22 -5.49 21.83
C ASN A 410 -1.91 -4.27 20.98
N THR A 411 -2.92 -3.59 20.47
CA THR A 411 -2.77 -2.31 19.79
C THR A 411 -2.13 -1.24 20.69
N ASP A 412 -2.60 -1.11 21.94
CA ASP A 412 -1.99 -0.19 22.92
C ASP A 412 -0.56 -0.62 23.28
N ARG A 413 -0.31 -1.93 23.41
CA ARG A 413 1.04 -2.46 23.60
C ARG A 413 1.97 -2.12 22.44
N ILE A 414 1.52 -2.25 21.19
CA ILE A 414 2.31 -1.87 20.02
C ILE A 414 2.67 -0.38 20.05
N MET A 415 1.69 0.48 20.36
CA MET A 415 1.92 1.91 20.46
C MET A 415 2.97 2.27 21.53
N GLN A 416 3.03 1.51 22.63
CA GLN A 416 3.93 1.77 23.75
C GLN A 416 5.31 1.15 23.57
N ASP A 417 5.37 -0.10 23.07
CA ASP A 417 6.53 -0.96 23.23
C ASP A 417 7.14 -1.43 21.91
N SER A 418 6.53 -1.14 20.76
CA SER A 418 7.03 -1.60 19.46
C SER A 418 7.72 -0.52 18.65
N PHE A 419 8.74 -0.93 17.90
CA PHE A 419 9.45 -0.13 16.90
C PHE A 419 10.00 -1.05 15.80
N TRP A 420 10.27 -0.50 14.62
CA TRP A 420 10.80 -1.24 13.49
C TRP A 420 12.01 -0.57 12.86
N VAL A 421 12.83 -1.38 12.19
CA VAL A 421 14.03 -0.98 11.43
C VAL A 421 13.93 -1.42 9.97
N GLY A 422 14.78 -0.86 9.12
CA GLY A 422 14.71 -1.03 7.67
C GLY A 422 15.16 -2.39 7.13
N LEU A 423 14.49 -2.88 6.09
CA LEU A 423 14.86 -4.10 5.34
C LEU A 423 14.97 -3.86 3.83
N TYR A 424 14.99 -2.60 3.39
CA TYR A 424 14.86 -2.26 1.97
C TYR A 424 16.05 -2.79 1.13
N PRO A 425 15.90 -2.93 -0.20
CA PRO A 425 16.87 -3.65 -1.03
C PRO A 425 18.31 -3.09 -1.06
N GLY A 426 18.51 -1.82 -0.69
CA GLY A 426 19.84 -1.21 -0.61
C GLY A 426 20.59 -1.46 0.70
N MET A 427 20.07 -2.34 1.58
CA MET A 427 20.80 -2.84 2.74
C MET A 427 21.81 -3.92 2.33
N THR A 428 23.06 -3.71 2.72
CA THR A 428 24.13 -4.71 2.62
C THR A 428 24.18 -5.54 3.91
N ASP A 429 24.77 -6.73 3.84
CA ASP A 429 24.91 -7.60 5.01
C ASP A 429 25.78 -6.95 6.10
N GLU A 430 26.73 -6.09 5.72
CA GLU A 430 27.53 -5.26 6.64
C GLU A 430 26.66 -4.28 7.43
N LYS A 431 25.74 -3.57 6.76
CA LYS A 431 24.77 -2.67 7.40
C LYS A 431 23.85 -3.44 8.34
N LEU A 432 23.38 -4.62 7.94
CA LEU A 432 22.53 -5.47 8.77
C LEU A 432 23.28 -6.03 9.99
N THR A 433 24.56 -6.39 9.83
CA THR A 433 25.43 -6.83 10.94
C THR A 433 25.62 -5.72 11.96
N TYR A 434 25.93 -4.51 11.51
CA TYR A 434 26.04 -3.35 12.39
C TYR A 434 24.71 -3.02 13.07
N MET A 435 23.61 -3.05 12.32
CA MET A 435 22.26 -2.85 12.85
C MET A 435 21.94 -3.84 13.98
N ALA A 436 22.19 -5.14 13.76
CA ALA A 436 22.00 -6.17 14.78
C ALA A 436 22.86 -5.93 16.03
N LYS A 437 24.15 -5.60 15.84
CA LYS A 437 25.08 -5.25 16.93
C LYS A 437 24.54 -4.09 17.78
N VAL A 438 24.07 -3.02 17.14
CA VAL A 438 23.52 -1.84 17.84
C VAL A 438 22.23 -2.19 18.59
N ILE A 439 21.33 -2.97 17.99
CA ILE A 439 20.09 -3.40 18.64
C ILE A 439 20.39 -4.27 19.87
N LEU A 440 21.31 -5.24 19.74
CA LEU A 440 21.71 -6.12 20.84
C LEU A 440 22.31 -5.32 22.01
N GLN A 441 23.21 -4.37 21.72
CA GLN A 441 23.78 -3.47 22.74
C GLN A 441 22.75 -2.58 23.44
N ALA A 442 21.62 -2.31 22.78
CA ALA A 442 20.58 -1.47 23.35
C ALA A 442 19.70 -2.22 24.37
N VAL A 443 19.66 -3.55 24.30
CA VAL A 443 18.70 -4.37 25.08
C VAL A 443 19.35 -5.37 26.04
N LEU A 444 20.60 -5.79 25.77
CA LEU A 444 21.42 -6.68 26.61
C LEU A 444 22.47 -5.88 27.37
#